data_AF-A0A2Y9L1K1-F1
#
_entry.id   AF-A0A2Y9L1K1-F1
#
_cell.length_a   1.000
_cell.length_b   1.000
_cell.length_c   1.000
_cell.angle_alpha   90.00
_cell.angle_beta   90.00
_cell.angle_gamma   90.00
#
_symmetry.space_group_name_H-M   'P 1'
#
loop_
_entity.id
_entity.type
_entity.pdbx_description
1 polymer ?
#
loop_
_entity_poly.entity_id
_entity_poly.type
_entity_poly.pdbx_seq_one_letter_code
_entity_poly.pdbx_strand_id
1 'polypeptide(L)'
;MAPAADREGYWGPTTSTLDWCEENYAVTWYIAEFLVGMGSWCFHMTLKYEMQLLDELPMIYSCCIFVYCMFECFKMKNSVNYHLLFILVLFSLIVTTVYLKVKEPIFHQ
;
A
#
# COMPACT_ATOMS: atom_id res chain seq x y z
N MET A 1 -3.33 -12.71 15.16
CA MET A 1 -2.98 -13.71 14.13
C MET A 1 -4.26 -14.01 13.37
N ALA A 2 -4.42 -13.45 12.18
CA ALA A 2 -5.52 -13.81 11.31
C ALA A 2 -5.45 -15.33 11.06
N PRO A 3 -6.56 -16.08 11.19
CA PRO A 3 -6.54 -17.51 10.96
C PRO A 3 -6.23 -17.77 9.47
N ALA A 4 -5.31 -18.70 9.22
CA ALA A 4 -4.92 -19.16 7.89
C ALA A 4 -6.16 -19.56 7.08
N ALA A 5 -6.62 -18.66 6.23
CA ALA A 5 -7.61 -18.93 5.20
C ALA A 5 -7.45 -17.85 4.14
N ASP A 6 -6.27 -17.80 3.54
CA ASP A 6 -6.05 -16.94 2.39
C ASP A 6 -5.74 -17.77 1.16
N ARG A 7 -6.25 -17.30 0.03
CA ARG A 7 -6.20 -18.04 -1.22
C ARG A 7 -4.75 -18.30 -1.58
N GLU A 8 -4.38 -19.55 -1.83
CA GLU A 8 -3.06 -19.89 -2.37
C GLU A 8 -2.94 -19.20 -3.72
N GLY A 9 -2.13 -18.13 -3.82
CA GLY A 9 -1.91 -17.46 -5.10
C GLY A 9 -0.89 -18.19 -5.96
N TYR A 10 -0.56 -17.58 -7.09
CA TYR A 10 0.31 -18.19 -8.10
C TYR A 10 1.69 -18.59 -7.57
N TRP A 11 2.26 -17.79 -6.66
CA TRP A 11 3.63 -17.96 -6.15
C TRP A 11 3.75 -19.00 -5.03
N GLY A 12 2.72 -19.82 -4.83
CA GLY A 12 2.70 -20.88 -3.84
C GLY A 12 2.23 -20.41 -2.46
N PRO A 13 2.38 -21.28 -1.44
CA PRO A 13 1.87 -21.00 -0.11
C PRO A 13 2.67 -19.89 0.60
N THR A 14 2.00 -19.08 1.41
CA THR A 14 2.60 -18.03 2.23
C THR A 14 3.49 -18.65 3.32
N THR A 15 4.81 -18.54 3.16
CA THR A 15 5.81 -19.04 4.13
C THR A 15 6.32 -17.97 5.09
N SER A 16 5.81 -16.74 4.99
CA SER A 16 6.19 -15.63 5.85
C SER A 16 5.74 -15.86 7.29
N THR A 17 6.52 -15.34 8.24
CA THR A 17 6.17 -15.37 9.68
C THR A 17 5.05 -14.39 10.04
N LEU A 18 4.78 -13.45 9.14
CA LEU A 18 3.74 -12.44 9.23
C LEU A 18 2.90 -12.49 7.96
N ASP A 19 1.59 -12.52 8.16
CA ASP A 19 0.58 -12.36 7.12
C ASP A 19 -0.27 -11.14 7.49
N TRP A 20 -0.59 -10.33 6.48
CA TRP A 20 -1.27 -9.06 6.70
C TRP A 20 -2.78 -9.28 6.90
N CYS A 21 -3.50 -8.21 7.27
CA CYS A 21 -4.95 -8.29 7.48
C CYS A 21 -5.76 -8.20 6.17
N GLU A 22 -5.11 -7.92 5.04
CA GLU A 22 -5.72 -7.91 3.72
C GLU A 22 -5.79 -9.33 3.16
N GLU A 23 -6.83 -9.62 2.37
CA GLU A 23 -6.91 -10.87 1.62
C GLU A 23 -5.78 -10.95 0.57
N ASN A 24 -4.93 -11.96 0.70
CA ASN A 24 -3.90 -12.29 -0.26
C ASN A 24 -4.52 -12.49 -1.65
N TYR A 25 -3.96 -11.80 -2.65
CA TYR A 25 -4.41 -11.87 -4.05
C TYR A 25 -5.86 -11.43 -4.28
N ALA A 26 -6.38 -10.48 -3.49
CA ALA A 26 -7.75 -9.96 -3.62
C ALA A 26 -8.08 -9.43 -5.03
N VAL A 27 -7.13 -8.73 -5.67
CA VAL A 27 -7.34 -8.08 -6.98
C VAL A 27 -6.91 -8.96 -8.14
N THR A 28 -5.73 -9.58 -8.04
CA THR A 28 -5.21 -10.49 -9.06
C THR A 28 -4.44 -11.62 -8.43
N TRP A 29 -4.63 -12.83 -8.97
CA TRP A 29 -3.98 -14.07 -8.55
C TRP A 29 -2.45 -14.06 -8.71
N TYR A 30 -1.90 -13.11 -9.49
CA TYR A 30 -0.49 -13.09 -9.86
C TYR A 30 0.35 -12.01 -9.13
N ILE A 31 -0.28 -10.93 -8.65
CA ILE A 31 0.42 -9.73 -8.17
C ILE A 31 -0.29 -9.19 -6.91
N ALA A 32 0.44 -9.05 -5.82
CA ALA A 32 -0.10 -8.52 -4.56
C ALA A 32 -0.25 -6.98 -4.60
N GLU A 33 0.78 -6.25 -5.04
CA GLU A 33 0.80 -4.78 -5.11
C GLU A 33 0.69 -4.29 -6.56
N PHE A 34 -0.47 -4.51 -7.16
CA PHE A 34 -0.66 -4.30 -8.60
C PHE A 34 -0.43 -2.85 -9.05
N LEU A 35 -0.92 -1.88 -8.27
CA LEU A 35 -0.82 -0.46 -8.63
C LEU A 35 0.61 0.07 -8.53
N VAL A 36 1.35 -0.31 -7.48
CA VAL A 36 2.76 0.07 -7.31
C VAL A 36 3.60 -0.55 -8.43
N GLY A 37 3.40 -1.84 -8.72
CA GLY A 37 4.13 -2.53 -9.78
C GLY A 37 3.90 -1.94 -11.18
N MET A 38 2.66 -1.59 -11.51
CA MET A 38 2.35 -0.92 -12.78
C MET A 38 2.91 0.50 -12.85
N GLY A 39 2.85 1.27 -11.75
CA GLY A 39 3.40 2.61 -11.65
C GLY A 39 4.90 2.62 -11.95
N SER A 40 5.65 1.76 -11.25
CA SER A 40 7.09 1.58 -11.45
C SER A 40 7.44 1.18 -12.87
N TRP A 41 6.72 0.21 -13.44
CA TRP A 41 6.92 -0.23 -14.81
C TRP A 41 6.71 0.93 -15.80
N CYS A 42 5.63 1.69 -15.66
CA CYS A 42 5.34 2.85 -16.51
C CYS A 42 6.38 3.97 -16.36
N PHE A 43 6.85 4.23 -15.14
CA PHE A 43 7.89 5.22 -14.88
C PHE A 43 9.22 4.81 -15.53
N HIS A 44 9.70 3.59 -15.32
CA HIS A 44 10.96 3.11 -15.90
C HIS A 44 10.94 3.05 -17.43
N MET A 45 9.79 2.81 -18.05
CA MET A 45 9.66 2.85 -19.52
C MET A 45 9.64 4.26 -20.11
N THR A 46 9.17 5.27 -19.37
CA THR A 46 8.86 6.59 -19.95
C THR A 46 9.69 7.74 -19.41
N LEU A 47 10.18 7.64 -18.17
CA LEU A 47 10.88 8.69 -17.41
C LEU A 47 10.13 10.03 -17.39
N LYS A 48 8.80 9.97 -17.44
CA LYS A 48 7.92 11.15 -17.38
C LYS A 48 7.51 11.42 -15.95
N TYR A 49 7.42 12.70 -15.59
CA TYR A 49 7.02 13.16 -14.25
C TYR A 49 5.62 12.64 -13.86
N GLU A 50 4.70 12.58 -14.81
CA GLU A 50 3.34 12.04 -14.58
C GLU A 50 3.37 10.56 -14.18
N MET A 51 4.32 9.81 -14.73
CA MET A 51 4.50 8.39 -14.40
C MET A 51 5.32 8.20 -13.13
N GLN A 52 6.22 9.13 -12.79
CA GLN A 52 6.89 9.19 -11.50
C GLN A 52 5.87 9.33 -10.36
N LEU A 53 4.87 10.19 -10.53
CA LEU A 53 3.77 10.35 -9.57
C LEU A 53 2.98 9.04 -9.39
N LEU A 54 2.83 8.27 -10.47
CA LEU A 54 2.12 6.99 -10.46
C LEU A 54 2.95 5.86 -9.81
N ASP A 55 4.26 6.03 -9.63
CA ASP A 55 5.12 5.10 -8.90
C ASP A 55 5.19 5.49 -7.41
N GLU A 56 5.51 6.75 -7.13
CA GLU A 56 5.81 7.23 -5.77
C GLU A 56 4.56 7.42 -4.88
N LEU A 57 3.43 7.90 -5.42
CA LEU A 57 2.23 8.11 -4.58
C LEU A 57 1.57 6.79 -4.13
N PRO A 58 1.39 5.77 -5.00
CA PRO A 58 0.84 4.49 -4.55
C PRO A 58 1.69 3.84 -3.47
N MET A 59 3.02 4.00 -3.50
CA MET A 59 3.88 3.51 -2.40
C MET A 59 3.50 4.11 -1.05
N ILE A 60 3.21 5.41 -0.96
CA ILE A 60 2.77 6.04 0.30
C ILE A 60 1.42 5.47 0.74
N TYR A 61 0.47 5.32 -0.19
CA TYR A 61 -0.86 4.83 0.13
C TYR A 61 -0.81 3.37 0.62
N SER A 62 -0.05 2.51 -0.05
CA SER A 62 0.19 1.13 0.38
C SER A 62 0.87 1.09 1.76
N CYS A 63 1.88 1.93 2.02
CA CYS A 63 2.48 2.05 3.35
C CYS A 63 1.47 2.47 4.43
N CYS A 64 0.57 3.42 4.15
CA CYS A 64 -0.47 3.83 5.10
C CYS A 64 -1.44 2.68 5.39
N ILE A 65 -1.81 1.90 4.38
CA ILE A 65 -2.64 0.70 4.53
C ILE A 65 -1.91 -0.35 5.36
N PHE A 66 -0.62 -0.60 5.11
CA PHE A 66 0.18 -1.54 5.91
C PHE A 66 0.29 -1.10 7.37
N VAL A 67 0.51 0.18 7.63
CA VAL A 67 0.52 0.72 9.01
C VAL A 67 -0.85 0.52 9.66
N TYR A 68 -1.95 0.83 8.97
CA TYR A 68 -3.30 0.57 9.48
C TYR A 68 -3.51 -0.91 9.83
N CYS A 69 -3.17 -1.80 8.90
CA CYS A 69 -3.25 -3.25 9.10
C CYS A 69 -2.40 -3.71 10.28
N MET A 70 -1.16 -3.21 10.45
CA MET A 70 -0.30 -3.52 11.61
C MET A 70 -0.98 -3.23 12.96
N PHE A 71 -1.60 -2.05 13.07
CA PHE A 71 -2.27 -1.64 14.30
C PHE A 71 -3.59 -2.38 14.53
N GLU A 72 -4.28 -2.79 13.47
CA GLU A 72 -5.53 -3.55 13.56
C GLU A 72 -5.33 -5.07 13.69
N CYS A 73 -4.15 -5.62 13.36
CA CYS A 73 -3.82 -7.06 13.45
C CYS A 73 -4.03 -7.68 14.86
N PHE A 74 -3.96 -6.85 15.90
CA PHE A 74 -4.15 -7.26 17.29
C PHE A 74 -5.54 -6.90 17.84
N LYS A 75 -6.39 -6.24 17.04
CA LYS A 75 -7.75 -5.87 17.43
C LYS A 75 -8.75 -6.99 17.16
N MET A 76 -9.86 -6.94 17.88
CA MET A 76 -10.92 -7.93 17.76
C MET A 76 -11.57 -7.84 16.37
N LYS A 77 -11.87 -8.99 15.76
CA LYS A 77 -12.53 -9.06 14.45
C LYS A 77 -13.81 -8.23 14.49
N ASN A 78 -13.99 -7.33 13.51
CA ASN A 78 -15.12 -6.41 13.34
C ASN A 78 -15.11 -5.08 14.14
N SER A 79 -13.97 -4.64 14.70
CA SER A 79 -13.82 -3.25 15.19
C SER A 79 -12.98 -2.41 14.22
N VAL A 80 -13.53 -1.32 13.69
CA VAL A 80 -12.81 -0.38 12.81
C VAL A 80 -12.34 0.82 13.64
N ASN A 81 -11.05 1.16 13.55
CA ASN A 81 -10.49 2.30 14.26
C ASN A 81 -10.49 3.57 13.40
N TYR A 82 -11.61 4.28 13.43
CA TYR A 82 -11.80 5.51 12.65
C TYR A 82 -10.80 6.62 12.98
N HIS A 83 -10.27 6.68 14.21
CA HIS A 83 -9.28 7.69 14.59
C HIS A 83 -7.96 7.47 13.84
N LEU A 84 -7.47 6.22 13.85
CA LEU A 84 -6.26 5.85 13.11
C LEU A 84 -6.46 6.01 11.60
N LEU A 85 -7.61 5.56 11.08
CA LEU A 85 -7.96 5.70 9.67
C LEU A 85 -7.93 7.18 9.22
N PHE A 86 -8.54 8.07 10.01
CA PHE A 86 -8.56 9.50 9.72
C PHE A 86 -7.16 10.12 9.72
N ILE A 87 -6.31 9.76 10.69
CA ILE A 87 -4.93 10.26 10.77
C ILE A 87 -4.13 9.86 9.53
N LEU A 88 -4.23 8.59 9.11
CA LEU A 88 -3.47 8.07 7.97
C LEU A 88 -3.94 8.68 6.64
N VAL A 89 -5.26 8.88 6.47
CA VAL A 89 -5.82 9.57 5.30
C VAL A 89 -5.41 11.04 5.26
N LEU A 90 -5.42 11.73 6.41
CA LEU A 90 -4.99 13.11 6.49
C LEU A 90 -3.49 13.25 6.16
N PHE A 91 -2.66 12.35 6.69
CA PHE A 91 -1.24 12.30 6.40
C PHE A 91 -0.99 12.11 4.90
N SER A 92 -1.62 11.12 4.28
CA SER A 92 -1.43 10.85 2.85
C SER A 92 -1.88 12.02 1.96
N LEU A 93 -2.99 12.68 2.29
CA LEU A 93 -3.45 13.88 1.58
C LEU A 93 -2.48 15.06 1.71
N ILE A 94 -1.92 15.29 2.90
CA ILE A 94 -0.93 16.35 3.13
C ILE A 94 0.31 16.08 2.28
N VAL A 95 0.86 14.86 2.34
CA VAL A 95 2.06 14.48 1.57
C VAL A 95 1.82 14.65 0.07
N THR A 96 0.70 14.14 -0.45
CA THR A 96 0.33 14.30 -1.87
C THR A 96 0.20 15.76 -2.26
N THR A 97 -0.41 16.60 -1.42
CA THR A 97 -0.58 18.03 -1.71
C THR A 97 0.75 18.75 -1.72
N VAL A 98 1.62 18.47 -0.75
CA VAL A 98 2.98 19.05 -0.68
C VAL A 98 3.79 18.62 -1.89
N TYR A 99 3.75 17.34 -2.26
CA TYR A 99 4.50 16.80 -3.40
C TYR A 99 4.08 17.42 -4.74
N LEU A 100 2.78 17.65 -4.94
CA LEU A 100 2.27 18.30 -6.15
C LEU A 100 2.62 19.80 -6.22
N LYS A 101 2.84 20.45 -5.07
CA LYS A 101 3.13 21.89 -4.98
C LYS A 101 4.62 22.19 -4.96
N VAL A 102 5.37 21.40 -4.22
CA VAL A 102 6.82 21.48 -4.02
C VAL A 102 7.41 20.31 -4.80
N LYS A 103 7.68 20.54 -6.10
CA LYS A 103 8.21 19.54 -7.03
C LYS A 103 9.68 19.20 -6.76
N GLU A 104 10.08 19.14 -5.50
CA GLU A 104 11.43 18.84 -5.07
C GLU A 104 11.53 17.35 -4.73
N PRO A 105 12.30 16.54 -5.50
CA PRO A 105 12.38 15.09 -5.31
C PRO A 105 13.05 14.69 -3.99
N ILE A 106 13.80 15.59 -3.34
CA ILE A 106 14.51 15.35 -2.07
C ILE A 106 13.54 15.11 -0.90
N PHE A 107 12.29 15.59 -0.99
CA PHE A 107 11.32 15.44 0.10
C PHE A 107 10.80 14.00 0.26
N HIS A 108 11.08 13.13 -0.71
CA HIS A 108 10.48 11.80 -0.85
C HIS A 108 11.52 10.65 -0.81
N GLN A 109 12.81 11.00 -0.65
CA GLN A 109 13.93 10.08 -0.53
C GLN A 109 14.27 9.80 0.93
#